data_AF-A0A392PSD2-F1
#
_entry.id   AF-A0A392PSD2-F1
#
_cell.length_a   1.000
_cell.length_b   1.000
_cell.length_c   1.000
_cell.angle_alpha   90.00
_cell.angle_beta   90.00
_cell.angle_gamma   90.00
#
_symmetry.space_group_name_H-M   'P 1'
#
loop_
_entity.id
_entity.type
_entity.pdbx_description
1 polymer ?
#
loop_
_entity_poly.entity_id
_entity_poly.type
_entity_poly.pdbx_seq_one_letter_code
_entity_poly.pdbx_strand_id
1 'polypeptide(L)' 'MDMKASKEFLAELKVLTRVHHLNLVRLIGYCVEGSLFLVYEYINNGNLSQHLRSSDGEPLQWSTRTKIALDSAR' A
#
# COMPACT_ATOMS: atom_id res chain seq x y z
N MET A 1 -0.28 -12.93 21.00
CA MET A 1 -0.46 -12.18 19.74
C MET A 1 -1.54 -11.15 20.00
N ASP A 2 -1.30 -9.86 19.71
CA ASP A 2 -2.32 -8.82 19.91
C ASP A 2 -3.53 -9.11 19.01
N MET A 3 -4.69 -9.27 19.62
CA MET A 3 -5.94 -9.60 18.95
C MET A 3 -6.36 -8.55 17.92
N LYS A 4 -5.92 -7.29 18.07
CA LYS A 4 -6.16 -6.24 17.09
C LYS A 4 -5.29 -6.43 15.84
N ALA A 5 -3.99 -6.65 16.02
CA ALA A 5 -3.05 -6.87 14.92
C ALA A 5 -3.44 -8.10 14.07
N SER A 6 -3.88 -9.20 14.71
CA SER A 6 -4.38 -10.37 13.97
C SER A 6 -5.64 -10.09 13.16
N LYS A 7 -6.55 -9.24 13.68
CA LYS A 7 -7.77 -8.85 12.95
C LYS A 7 -7.44 -7.99 11.73
N GLU A 8 -6.56 -7.01 11.89
CA GLU A 8 -6.11 -6.13 10.79
C GLU A 8 -5.41 -6.95 9.69
N PHE A 9 -4.51 -7.86 10.08
CA PHE A 9 -3.84 -8.78 9.17
C PHE A 9 -4.84 -9.63 8.36
N LEU A 10 -5.80 -10.28 9.03
CA LEU A 10 -6.79 -11.12 8.36
C LEU A 10 -7.72 -10.32 7.44
N ALA A 11 -8.06 -9.09 7.83
CA ALA A 11 -8.87 -8.20 7.00
C ALA A 11 -8.11 -7.81 5.72
N GLU A 12 -6.85 -7.42 5.83
CA GLU A 12 -5.99 -7.06 4.71
C GLU A 12 -5.77 -8.25 3.76
N LEU A 13 -5.46 -9.42 4.31
CA LEU A 13 -5.32 -10.67 3.56
C LEU A 13 -6.60 -11.03 2.78
N LYS A 14 -7.79 -10.85 3.39
CA LYS A 14 -9.07 -11.13 2.74
C LYS A 14 -9.34 -10.23 1.54
N VAL A 15 -8.91 -8.97 1.59
CA VAL A 15 -9.09 -8.01 0.48
C VAL A 15 -8.08 -8.31 -0.63
N LEU A 16 -6.80 -8.40 -0.30
CA LEU A 16 -5.71 -8.50 -1.26
C LEU A 16 -5.65 -9.84 -2.01
N THR A 17 -6.19 -10.91 -1.42
CA THR A 17 -6.30 -12.22 -2.10
C THR A 17 -7.43 -12.25 -3.14
N ARG A 18 -8.34 -11.26 -3.13
CA ARG A 18 -9.51 -11.23 -4.01
C ARG A 18 -9.46 -10.12 -5.04
N VAL A 19 -8.72 -9.06 -4.75
CA VAL A 19 -8.66 -7.86 -5.59
C VAL A 19 -7.29 -7.77 -6.25
N HIS A 20 -7.29 -7.82 -7.58
CA HIS A 20 -6.12 -7.58 -8.41
C HIS A 20 -6.41 -6.38 -9.30
N HIS A 21 -5.80 -5.24 -8.99
CA HIS A 21 -5.99 -4.00 -9.74
C HIS A 21 -4.63 -3.30 -9.96
N LEU A 22 -4.48 -2.59 -11.08
CA LEU A 22 -3.22 -1.95 -11.45
C LEU A 22 -2.75 -0.89 -10.43
N ASN A 23 -3.70 -0.23 -9.76
CA ASN A 23 -3.41 0.83 -8.79
C ASN A 23 -3.40 0.32 -7.34
N LEU A 24 -3.48 -0.99 -7.13
CA LEU A 24 -3.39 -1.63 -5.82
C LEU A 24 -2.11 -2.45 -5.74
N VAL A 25 -1.32 -2.26 -4.67
CA VAL A 25 -0.09 -3.01 -4.47
C VAL A 25 -0.38 -4.51 -4.45
N ARG A 26 0.36 -5.27 -5.25
CA ARG A 26 0.16 -6.71 -5.38
C ARG A 26 0.71 -7.46 -4.18
N LEU A 27 -0.14 -8.27 -3.54
CA LEU A 27 0.30 -9.28 -2.58
C LEU A 27 0.94 -10.46 -3.34
N ILE A 28 2.19 -10.77 -3.01
CA ILE A 28 2.95 -11.90 -3.55
C ILE A 28 2.72 -13.15 -2.69
N GLY A 29 2.62 -12.99 -1.37
CA GLY A 29 2.42 -14.11 -0.45
C GLY A 29 2.23 -13.65 1.00
N TYR A 30 2.05 -14.62 1.89
CA TYR A 30 1.86 -14.38 3.31
C TYR A 30 2.34 -15.57 4.15
N CYS A 31 2.58 -15.34 5.44
CA CYS A 31 2.83 -16.40 6.42
C CYS A 31 1.92 -16.20 7.64
N VAL A 32 1.35 -17.30 8.13
CA VAL A 32 0.51 -17.34 9.34
C VAL A 32 1.04 -18.29 10.41
N GLU A 33 2.15 -18.97 10.14
CA GLU A 33 2.73 -19.97 11.04
C GLU A 33 3.82 -19.32 11.90
N GLY A 34 3.59 -19.31 13.22
CA GLY A 34 4.48 -18.71 14.22
C GLY A 34 4.42 -17.18 14.26
N SER A 35 4.49 -16.51 13.10
CA SER A 35 4.40 -15.06 12.97
C SER A 35 3.60 -14.66 11.72
N LEU A 36 3.00 -13.48 11.78
CA LEU A 36 2.17 -12.96 10.70
C LEU A 36 3.02 -12.09 9.77
N PHE A 37 3.12 -12.47 8.50
CA PHE A 37 3.85 -11.71 7.47
C PHE A 37 2.99 -11.52 6.22
N LEU A 38 3.07 -10.33 5.63
CA LEU A 38 2.56 -10.03 4.29
C LEU A 38 3.74 -9.68 3.39
N VAL A 39 3.78 -10.28 2.21
CA VAL A 39 4.85 -10.09 1.23
C VAL A 39 4.27 -9.38 0.03
N TYR A 40 4.67 -8.14 -0.18
CA TYR A 40 4.22 -7.29 -1.29
C TYR A 40 5.25 -7.19 -2.39
N GLU A 41 4.82 -6.77 -3.58
CA GLU A 41 5.75 -6.20 -4.54
C GLU A 41 6.39 -4.93 -3.99
N TYR A 42 7.65 -4.71 -4.37
CA TYR A 42 8.40 -3.54 -3.93
C TYR A 42 8.13 -2.34 -4.82
N ILE A 43 7.74 -1.22 -4.21
CA ILE A 43 7.52 0.06 -4.89
C ILE A 43 8.73 0.97 -4.65
N ASN A 44 9.45 1.29 -5.73
CA ASN A 44 10.78 1.89 -5.70
C ASN A 44 10.85 3.39 -5.35
N ASN A 45 9.73 4.05 -5.03
CA ASN A 45 9.69 5.47 -4.67
C ASN A 45 9.22 5.71 -3.24
N GLY A 46 9.08 4.69 -2.39
CA GLY A 46 8.58 4.89 -1.03
C GLY A 46 7.13 5.39 -1.01
N ASN A 47 6.75 6.10 0.05
CA ASN A 47 5.35 6.45 0.29
C ASN A 47 4.97 7.82 -0.29
N LEU A 48 3.72 7.96 -0.74
CA LEU A 48 3.24 9.22 -1.31
C LEU A 48 3.27 10.38 -0.31
N SER A 49 3.11 10.13 0.99
CA SER A 49 3.10 11.21 1.99
C SER A 49 4.46 11.89 2.12
N GLN A 50 5.56 11.16 1.93
CA GLN A 50 6.92 11.70 1.83
C GLN A 50 7.03 12.64 0.63
N HIS A 51 6.50 12.27 -0.54
CA HIS A 51 6.54 13.14 -1.73
C HIS A 51 5.62 14.36 -1.62
N LEU A 52 4.53 14.26 -0.85
CA LEU A 52 3.60 15.37 -0.65
C LEU A 52 4.05 16.35 0.43
N ARG A 53 4.81 15.87 1.42
CA ARG A 53 5.20 16.65 2.61
C ARG A 53 6.69 16.99 2.68
N SER A 54 7.54 16.39 1.86
CA SER A 54 8.98 16.69 1.89
C SER A 54 9.23 18.16 1.62
N SER A 55 10.07 18.75 2.47
CA SER A 55 10.75 20.01 2.22
C SER A 55 11.92 19.86 1.24
N ASP A 56 12.38 18.62 1.07
CA ASP A 56 13.62 18.31 0.37
C ASP A 56 13.28 17.81 -1.03
N GLY A 57 13.16 18.75 -1.98
CA GLY A 57 12.87 18.46 -3.38
C GLY A 57 11.80 19.37 -3.99
N GLU A 58 11.63 19.28 -5.30
CA GLU A 58 10.59 20.03 -6.00
C GLU A 58 9.20 19.48 -5.69
N PRO A 59 8.23 20.34 -5.31
CA PRO A 59 6.87 19.90 -5.09
C PRO A 59 6.27 19.24 -6.33
N LEU A 60 5.49 18.16 -6.13
CA LEU A 60 4.74 17.56 -7.22
C LEU A 60 3.85 18.60 -7.92
N GLN A 61 3.98 18.69 -9.24
CA GLN A 61 3.13 19.53 -10.09
C GLN A 61 1.64 19.21 -9.89
N TRP A 62 0.78 20.21 -10.04
CA TRP A 62 -0.66 20.05 -9.81
C TRP A 62 -1.27 18.95 -10.69
N SER A 63 -0.91 18.91 -11.98
CA SER A 63 -1.37 17.88 -12.92
C SER A 63 -1.02 16.46 -12.44
N THR A 64 0.19 16.26 -11.91
CA THR A 64 0.62 14.99 -11.32
C THR A 64 -0.21 14.64 -10.09
N ARG A 65 -0.47 15.60 -9.20
CA ARG A 65 -1.32 15.39 -8.02
C ARG A 65 -2.75 14.98 -8.40
N THR A 66 -3.33 15.63 -9.39
CA THR A 66 -4.67 15.28 -9.89
C THR A 66 -4.70 13.88 -10.48
N LYS A 67 -3.67 13.48 -11.23
CA LYS A 67 -3.55 12.11 -11.76
C LYS A 67 -3.46 11.08 -10.64
N ILE A 68 -2.62 11.31 -9.63
CA ILE A 68 -2.48 10.42 -8.46
C ILE A 68 -3.83 10.25 -7.75
N ALA A 69 -4.58 11.34 -7.56
CA ALA A 69 -5.90 11.29 -6.93
C ALA A 69 -6.89 10.46 -7.76
N LEU A 70 -6.91 10.66 -9.08
CA LEU A 70 -7.75 9.88 -9.99
C LEU A 70 -7.38 8.39 -9.97
N ASP A 71 -6.10 8.06 -10.03
CA ASP A 71 -5.64 6.68 -10.02
C ASP A 71 -5.91 5.99 -8.68
N SER A 72 -5.85 6.72 -7.57
CA SER A 72 -6.17 6.22 -6.23
C SER A 72 -7.67 5.95 -6.03
N ALA A 73 -8.54 6.63 -6.79
CA ALA A 73 -9.99 6.48 -6.70
C ALA A 73 -10.55 5.34 -7.58
N ARG A 74 -9.72 4.78 -8.48
CA ARG A 74 -10.06 3.64 -9.35
C ARG A 74 -9.91 2.32 -8.61
#